data_AF-P01819-F1
#
_entry.id   AF-P01819-F1
#
_cell.length_a   1.000
_cell.length_b   1.000
_cell.length_c   1.000
_cell.angle_alpha   90.00
_cell.angle_beta   90.00
_cell.angle_gamma   90.00
#
_symmetry.space_group_name_H-M   'P 1'
#
loop_
_entity.id
_entity.type
_entity.pdbx_description
1 polymer ?
#
loop_
_entity_poly.entity_id
_entity_poly.type
_entity_poly.pdbx_seq_one_letter_code
_entity_poly.pdbx_strand_id
1 'polypeptide(L)'
;MAVLALLFCLATFPSCILSQVQLKESGPGLVAPSQSLSITCTVSGFSLTGYGVNWVRQPPGKGLEWLGTIWGNGSTDYNSTLKSRLTITKDNSKSQVFLKMNSLQTDDTARYYCASVSIYYYGRSDKYFTLDYWGQGTSVTVSS
;
A
#
# COMPACT_ATOMS: atom_id res chain seq x y z
N MET A 1 18.38 32.06 18.94
CA MET A 1 19.50 31.22 18.44
C MET A 1 19.04 29.90 17.85
N ALA A 2 18.13 29.14 18.48
CA ALA A 2 17.64 27.85 17.95
C ALA A 2 16.97 27.94 16.55
N VAL A 3 16.18 28.99 16.30
CA VAL A 3 15.51 29.20 15.00
C VAL A 3 16.52 29.46 13.87
N LEU A 4 17.61 30.19 14.17
CA LEU A 4 18.68 30.44 13.21
C LEU A 4 19.49 29.17 12.92
N ALA A 5 19.74 28.32 13.92
CA ALA A 5 20.40 27.03 13.72
C ALA A 5 19.57 26.08 12.82
N LEU A 6 18.23 26.06 13.00
CA LEU A 6 17.31 25.35 12.12
C LEU A 6 17.36 25.85 10.67
N LEU A 7 17.42 27.18 10.48
CA LEU A 7 17.55 27.79 9.15
C LEU A 7 18.91 27.52 8.50
N PHE A 8 20.01 27.51 9.27
CA PHE A 8 21.34 27.17 8.77
C PHE A 8 21.46 25.70 8.36
N CYS A 9 20.85 24.77 9.10
CA CYS A 9 20.79 23.35 8.70
C CYS A 9 20.07 23.14 7.37
N LEU A 10 19.04 23.95 7.06
CA LEU A 10 18.32 23.89 5.80
C LEU A 10 19.11 24.48 4.62
N ALA A 11 20.07 25.38 4.88
CA ALA A 11 20.79 26.10 3.83
C ALA A 11 22.05 25.37 3.31
N THR A 12 22.71 24.53 4.12
CA THR A 12 24.04 23.99 3.76
C THR A 12 24.01 22.58 3.16
N PHE A 13 22.90 21.86 3.21
CA PHE A 13 22.83 20.49 2.66
C PHE A 13 21.51 20.17 1.94
N PRO A 14 21.21 20.75 0.76
CA PRO A 14 20.04 20.34 -0.03
C PRO A 14 20.20 18.95 -0.66
N SER A 15 21.41 18.40 -0.76
CA SER A 15 21.70 17.21 -1.57
C SER A 15 21.50 15.86 -0.85
N CYS A 16 21.23 15.85 0.46
CA CYS A 16 21.08 14.61 1.23
C CYS A 16 19.63 14.34 1.68
N ILE A 17 18.63 14.88 0.98
CA ILE A 17 17.29 14.29 1.06
C ILE A 17 17.33 13.00 0.24
N LEU A 18 17.90 11.93 0.82
CA LEU A 18 17.50 10.59 0.41
C LEU A 18 15.98 10.58 0.51
N SER A 19 15.28 10.44 -0.61
CA SER A 19 13.82 10.42 -0.60
C SER A 19 13.39 9.24 0.27
N GLN A 20 12.96 9.52 1.49
CA GLN A 20 12.52 8.50 2.43
C GLN A 20 11.39 7.71 1.79
N VAL A 21 11.45 6.38 1.84
CA VAL A 21 10.36 5.55 1.34
C VAL A 21 9.14 5.79 2.20
N GLN A 22 8.03 6.17 1.56
CA GLN A 22 6.75 6.35 2.23
C GLN A 22 5.64 5.77 1.38
N LEU A 23 4.69 5.15 2.07
CA LEU A 23 3.44 4.67 1.52
C LEU A 23 2.31 5.29 2.34
N LYS A 24 1.38 5.98 1.68
CA LYS A 24 0.29 6.70 2.33
C LYS A 24 -1.05 6.28 1.74
N GLU A 25 -1.81 5.58 2.56
CA GLU A 25 -3.16 5.12 2.25
C GLU A 25 -4.19 6.24 2.48
N SER A 26 -5.20 6.26 1.63
CA SER A 26 -6.38 7.11 1.75
C SER A 26 -7.57 6.35 1.19
N GLY A 27 -8.70 6.41 1.88
CA GLY A 27 -9.92 5.71 1.49
C GLY A 27 -11.13 6.26 2.24
N PRO A 28 -12.33 5.77 1.93
CA PRO A 28 -13.54 6.14 2.66
C PRO A 28 -13.47 5.56 4.08
N GLY A 29 -13.68 6.39 5.10
CA GLY A 29 -13.69 5.92 6.49
C GLY A 29 -14.89 5.03 6.83
N LEU A 30 -16.06 5.34 6.28
CA LEU A 30 -17.31 4.60 6.47
C LEU A 30 -17.94 4.31 5.10
N VAL A 31 -18.38 3.08 4.89
CA VAL A 31 -19.04 2.62 3.65
C VAL A 31 -20.23 1.74 4.00
N ALA A 32 -21.30 1.77 3.21
CA ALA A 32 -22.44 0.88 3.43
C ALA A 32 -22.20 -0.52 2.83
N PRO A 33 -22.84 -1.58 3.36
CA PRO A 33 -22.86 -2.90 2.74
C PRO A 33 -23.25 -2.87 1.26
N SER A 34 -22.78 -3.86 0.51
CA SER A 34 -23.02 -4.03 -0.93
C SER A 34 -22.48 -2.90 -1.83
N GLN A 35 -21.94 -1.82 -1.26
CA GLN A 35 -21.24 -0.79 -2.02
C GLN A 35 -19.82 -1.25 -2.39
N SER A 36 -19.10 -0.37 -3.09
CA SER A 36 -17.70 -0.60 -3.45
C SER A 36 -16.78 0.29 -2.62
N LEU A 37 -15.68 -0.29 -2.16
CA LEU A 37 -14.56 0.41 -1.52
C LEU A 37 -13.52 0.77 -2.58
N SER A 38 -12.94 1.95 -2.49
CA SER A 38 -11.72 2.31 -3.21
C SER A 38 -10.71 2.95 -2.27
N ILE A 39 -9.53 2.34 -2.16
CA ILE A 39 -8.41 2.85 -1.38
C ILE A 39 -7.27 3.18 -2.34
N THR A 40 -6.65 4.34 -2.14
CA THR A 40 -5.46 4.77 -2.86
C THR A 40 -4.26 4.73 -1.93
N CYS A 41 -3.18 4.10 -2.38
CA CYS A 41 -1.85 4.16 -1.77
C CYS A 41 -0.96 5.05 -2.65
N THR A 42 -0.53 6.18 -2.12
CA THR A 42 0.49 7.03 -2.77
C THR A 42 1.86 6.63 -2.27
N VAL A 43 2.79 6.36 -3.19
CA VAL A 43 4.14 5.92 -2.87
C VAL A 43 5.18 6.99 -3.19
N SER A 44 6.27 7.00 -2.43
CA SER A 44 7.45 7.82 -2.68
C SER A 44 8.71 7.10 -2.21
N GLY A 45 9.87 7.54 -2.69
CA GLY A 45 11.16 6.91 -2.40
C GLY A 45 11.49 5.68 -3.25
N PHE A 46 10.59 5.24 -4.12
CA PHE A 46 10.82 4.16 -5.09
C PHE A 46 9.91 4.30 -6.32
N SER A 47 10.22 3.55 -7.39
CA SER A 47 9.42 3.51 -8.61
C SER A 47 8.49 2.29 -8.65
N LEU A 48 7.22 2.50 -8.99
CA LEU A 48 6.22 1.45 -9.23
C LEU A 48 6.52 0.57 -10.46
N THR A 49 7.51 0.91 -11.28
CA THR A 49 8.00 0.04 -12.35
C THR A 49 9.01 -0.99 -11.87
N GLY A 50 9.78 -0.67 -10.82
CA GLY A 50 10.80 -1.55 -10.25
C GLY A 50 10.34 -2.40 -9.08
N TYR A 51 9.28 -1.97 -8.38
CA TYR A 51 8.77 -2.62 -7.17
C TYR A 51 7.31 -3.00 -7.31
N GLY A 52 6.93 -4.07 -6.59
CA GLY A 52 5.53 -4.40 -6.38
C GLY A 52 4.94 -3.66 -5.18
N VAL A 53 3.62 -3.62 -5.11
CA VAL A 53 2.87 -3.16 -3.93
C VAL A 53 1.86 -4.22 -3.52
N ASN A 54 1.99 -4.67 -2.28
CA ASN A 54 1.10 -5.58 -1.60
C ASN A 54 -0.02 -4.82 -0.91
N TRP A 55 -1.22 -5.39 -0.92
CA TRP A 55 -2.34 -4.97 -0.10
C TRP A 55 -2.60 -6.00 0.98
N VAL A 56 -2.71 -5.53 2.22
CA VAL A 56 -2.96 -6.35 3.40
C VAL A 56 -4.03 -5.65 4.24
N ARG A 57 -4.93 -6.39 4.86
CA ARG A 57 -5.88 -5.81 5.82
C ARG A 57 -5.77 -6.49 7.18
N GLN A 58 -6.23 -5.80 8.20
CA GLN A 58 -6.32 -6.30 9.57
C GLN A 58 -7.74 -6.06 10.11
N PRO A 59 -8.60 -7.09 10.10
CA PRO A 59 -9.91 -6.98 10.73
C PRO A 59 -9.77 -6.83 12.27
N PRO A 60 -10.71 -6.15 12.94
CA PRO A 60 -10.70 -6.01 14.40
C PRO A 60 -10.61 -7.38 15.10
N GLY A 61 -9.67 -7.51 16.04
CA GLY A 61 -9.47 -8.75 16.80
C GLY A 61 -8.90 -9.93 15.99
N LYS A 62 -8.48 -9.71 14.73
CA LYS A 62 -7.88 -10.74 13.86
C LYS A 62 -6.45 -10.36 13.46
N GLY A 63 -5.74 -11.35 12.90
CA GLY A 63 -4.41 -11.16 12.31
C GLY A 63 -4.45 -10.40 10.97
N LEU A 64 -3.26 -10.24 10.38
CA LEU A 64 -3.12 -9.71 9.04
C LEU A 64 -3.64 -10.71 8.00
N GLU A 65 -4.40 -10.23 7.03
CA GLU A 65 -4.91 -10.97 5.89
C GLU A 65 -4.39 -10.34 4.60
N TRP A 66 -3.63 -11.10 3.83
CA TRP A 66 -3.15 -10.67 2.53
C TRP A 66 -4.29 -10.63 1.51
N LEU A 67 -4.37 -9.59 0.70
CA LEU A 67 -5.42 -9.38 -0.30
C LEU A 67 -4.93 -9.62 -1.73
N GLY A 68 -3.74 -9.13 -2.04
CA GLY A 68 -3.18 -9.21 -3.38
C GLY A 68 -1.93 -8.36 -3.56
N THR A 69 -1.30 -8.51 -4.71
CA THR A 69 -0.12 -7.76 -5.14
C THR A 69 -0.34 -7.22 -6.54
N ILE A 70 0.19 -6.04 -6.82
CA ILE A 70 0.50 -5.62 -8.20
C ILE A 70 2.01 -5.45 -8.34
N TRP A 71 2.59 -6.09 -9.35
CA TRP A 71 4.04 -6.12 -9.57
C TRP A 71 4.52 -4.95 -10.44
N GLY A 72 5.84 -4.76 -10.50
CA GLY A 72 6.48 -3.73 -11.31
C GLY A 72 6.10 -3.79 -12.80
N ASN A 73 5.97 -4.99 -13.36
CA ASN A 73 5.51 -5.24 -14.73
C ASN A 73 3.97 -5.11 -14.92
N GLY A 74 3.21 -4.87 -13.85
CA GLY A 74 1.75 -4.72 -13.88
C GLY A 74 0.95 -6.02 -13.73
N SER A 75 1.60 -7.19 -13.61
CA SER A 75 0.86 -8.43 -13.28
C SER A 75 0.31 -8.36 -11.85
N THR A 76 -0.77 -9.09 -11.60
CA THR A 76 -1.45 -9.08 -10.30
C THR A 76 -1.65 -10.48 -9.75
N ASP A 77 -1.43 -10.65 -8.46
CA ASP A 77 -1.79 -11.83 -7.69
C ASP A 77 -2.86 -11.48 -6.65
N TYR A 78 -3.75 -12.41 -6.34
CA TYR A 78 -4.87 -12.19 -5.44
C TYR A 78 -5.01 -13.33 -4.45
N ASN A 79 -5.52 -13.01 -3.26
CA ASN A 79 -6.02 -14.01 -2.33
C ASN A 79 -7.18 -14.77 -3.01
N SER A 80 -7.07 -16.10 -3.07
CA SER A 80 -8.02 -16.97 -3.77
C SER A 80 -9.45 -16.80 -3.27
N THR A 81 -9.64 -16.56 -1.97
CA THR A 81 -10.95 -16.38 -1.34
C THR A 81 -11.62 -15.06 -1.72
N LEU A 82 -10.83 -14.00 -1.94
CA LEU A 82 -11.34 -12.65 -2.17
C LEU A 82 -11.23 -12.19 -3.63
N LYS A 83 -10.56 -12.97 -4.48
CA LYS A 83 -10.25 -12.63 -5.88
C LYS A 83 -11.47 -12.17 -6.69
N SER A 84 -12.64 -12.74 -6.45
CA SER A 84 -13.87 -12.39 -7.18
C SER A 84 -14.37 -10.97 -6.90
N ARG A 85 -13.98 -10.37 -5.77
CA ARG A 85 -14.42 -9.04 -5.35
C ARG A 85 -13.33 -7.98 -5.48
N LEU A 86 -12.08 -8.37 -5.70
CA LEU A 86 -10.91 -7.50 -5.70
C LEU A 86 -10.49 -7.03 -7.10
N THR A 87 -9.98 -5.80 -7.17
CA THR A 87 -9.27 -5.28 -8.35
C THR A 87 -8.14 -4.38 -7.87
N ILE A 88 -6.91 -4.66 -8.31
CA ILE A 88 -5.74 -3.84 -7.99
C ILE A 88 -5.23 -3.22 -9.29
N THR A 89 -5.04 -1.91 -9.29
CA THR A 89 -4.47 -1.16 -10.43
C THR A 89 -3.40 -0.18 -9.97
N LYS A 90 -2.64 0.39 -10.90
CA LYS A 90 -1.63 1.40 -10.59
C LYS A 90 -1.55 2.47 -11.68
N ASP A 91 -1.17 3.67 -11.27
CA ASP A 91 -0.85 4.81 -12.12
C ASP A 91 0.57 5.26 -11.80
N ASN A 92 1.52 4.86 -12.65
CA ASN A 92 2.93 5.18 -12.47
C ASN A 92 3.21 6.70 -12.54
N SER A 93 2.41 7.44 -13.31
CA SER A 93 2.61 8.90 -13.48
C SER A 93 2.26 9.69 -12.21
N LYS A 94 1.39 9.11 -11.37
CA LYS A 94 0.97 9.70 -10.08
C LYS A 94 1.62 9.02 -8.88
N SER A 95 2.46 8.00 -9.10
CA SER A 95 2.98 7.12 -8.04
C SER A 95 1.87 6.59 -7.13
N GLN A 96 0.78 6.10 -7.73
CA GLN A 96 -0.39 5.62 -7.00
C GLN A 96 -0.75 4.18 -7.35
N VAL A 97 -1.18 3.44 -6.33
CA VAL A 97 -1.75 2.10 -6.43
C VAL A 97 -3.15 2.14 -5.85
N PHE A 98 -4.10 1.50 -6.52
CA PHE A 98 -5.51 1.49 -6.14
C PHE A 98 -5.95 0.07 -5.80
N LEU A 99 -6.66 -0.06 -4.68
CA LEU A 99 -7.40 -1.26 -4.32
C LEU A 99 -8.88 -0.95 -4.43
N LYS A 100 -9.60 -1.68 -5.27
CA LYS A 100 -11.05 -1.67 -5.32
C LYS A 100 -11.59 -3.00 -4.82
N MET A 101 -12.61 -2.94 -3.97
CA MET A 101 -13.34 -4.11 -3.49
C MET A 101 -14.84 -3.88 -3.70
N ASN A 102 -15.50 -4.80 -4.39
CA ASN A 102 -16.94 -4.72 -4.68
C ASN A 102 -17.75 -5.59 -3.71
N SER A 103 -19.05 -5.32 -3.62
CA SER A 103 -19.99 -6.09 -2.80
C SER A 103 -19.49 -6.25 -1.36
N LEU A 104 -19.25 -5.11 -0.69
CA LEU A 104 -18.72 -5.09 0.66
C LEU A 104 -19.63 -5.81 1.65
N GLN A 105 -18.99 -6.50 2.58
CA GLN A 105 -19.59 -7.25 3.67
C GLN A 105 -19.10 -6.63 4.99
N THR A 106 -19.83 -6.86 6.08
CA THR A 106 -19.47 -6.31 7.40
C THR A 106 -18.10 -6.80 7.89
N ASP A 107 -17.68 -8.00 7.48
CA ASP A 107 -16.37 -8.59 7.75
C ASP A 107 -15.21 -7.92 6.99
N ASP A 108 -15.52 -7.05 6.01
CA ASP A 108 -14.53 -6.22 5.34
C ASP A 108 -14.14 -4.98 6.16
N THR A 109 -14.77 -4.75 7.32
CA THR A 109 -14.31 -3.76 8.30
C THR A 109 -12.91 -4.10 8.78
N ALA A 110 -11.93 -3.28 8.44
CA ALA A 110 -10.53 -3.54 8.74
C ALA A 110 -9.66 -2.28 8.60
N ARG A 111 -8.43 -2.37 9.11
CA ARG A 111 -7.35 -1.45 8.75
C ARG A 111 -6.61 -1.99 7.53
N TYR A 112 -6.55 -1.22 6.46
CA TYR A 112 -5.95 -1.59 5.18
C TYR A 112 -4.59 -0.93 5.03
N TYR A 113 -3.61 -1.71 4.63
CA TYR A 113 -2.22 -1.33 4.46
C TYR A 113 -1.77 -1.63 3.04
N CYS A 114 -0.96 -0.74 2.49
CA CYS A 114 -0.10 -1.06 1.36
C CYS A 114 1.34 -1.23 1.84
N ALA A 115 2.07 -2.15 1.21
CA ALA A 115 3.46 -2.41 1.52
C ALA A 115 4.28 -2.63 0.24
N SER A 116 5.49 -2.08 0.17
CA SER A 116 6.37 -2.31 -0.97
C SER A 116 6.90 -3.74 -0.95
N VAL A 117 7.14 -4.29 -2.15
CA VAL A 117 7.60 -5.68 -2.30
C VAL A 117 8.82 -5.73 -3.19
N SER A 118 9.88 -6.34 -2.67
CA SER A 118 11.06 -6.71 -3.45
C SER A 118 11.06 -8.21 -3.74
N ILE A 119 11.46 -8.55 -4.97
CA ILE A 119 11.69 -9.93 -5.40
C ILE A 119 13.19 -10.21 -5.26
N TYR A 120 13.54 -11.21 -4.44
CA TYR A 120 14.89 -11.72 -4.34
C TYR A 120 14.97 -13.09 -5.03
N TYR A 121 16.02 -13.28 -5.83
CA TYR A 121 16.32 -14.54 -6.49
C TYR A 121 17.45 -15.25 -5.73
N TYR A 122 17.18 -16.45 -5.22
CA TYR A 122 18.21 -17.34 -4.70
C TYR A 122 18.29 -18.56 -5.62
N GLY A 123 19.40 -18.69 -6.35
CA GLY A 123 19.55 -19.77 -7.33
C GLY A 123 18.62 -19.63 -8.54
N ARG A 124 18.45 -20.72 -9.30
CA ARG A 124 17.78 -20.70 -10.62
C ARG A 124 16.25 -20.65 -10.57
N SER A 125 15.63 -20.98 -9.43
CA SER A 125 14.18 -21.25 -9.37
C SER A 125 13.45 -20.60 -8.19
N ASP A 126 14.15 -20.25 -7.11
CA ASP A 126 13.49 -19.82 -5.88
C ASP A 126 13.30 -18.29 -5.88
N LYS A 127 12.04 -17.86 -5.75
CA LYS A 127 11.65 -16.46 -5.61
C LYS A 127 11.19 -16.23 -4.18
N TYR A 128 11.84 -15.29 -3.51
CA TYR A 128 11.44 -14.82 -2.19
C TYR A 128 10.82 -13.43 -2.30
N PHE A 129 9.72 -13.24 -1.60
CA PHE A 129 9.03 -11.96 -1.50
C PHE A 129 9.19 -11.42 -0.10
N THR A 130 9.56 -10.16 -0.02
CA THR A 130 9.76 -9.44 1.25
C THR A 130 8.86 -8.22 1.28
N LEU A 131 8.27 -7.95 2.45
CA LEU A 131 7.51 -6.74 2.70
C LEU A 131 8.46 -5.75 3.36
N ASP A 132 9.03 -4.85 2.56
CA ASP A 132 10.13 -3.99 3.03
C ASP A 132 9.60 -2.79 3.82
N TYR A 133 8.71 -2.00 3.20
CA TYR A 133 8.19 -0.78 3.78
C TYR A 133 6.67 -0.84 3.80
N TRP A 134 6.10 -0.52 4.96
CA TRP A 134 4.66 -0.48 5.17
C TRP A 134 4.17 0.95 5.22
N GLY A 135 2.99 1.17 4.65
CA GLY A 135 2.24 2.39 4.91
C GLY A 135 1.66 2.40 6.31
N GLN A 136 1.18 3.57 6.71
CA GLN A 136 0.59 3.72 8.03
C GLN A 136 -0.72 2.94 8.12
N GLY A 137 -1.44 2.78 7.02
CA GLY A 137 -2.73 2.10 6.94
C GLY A 137 -3.92 3.03 7.17
N THR A 138 -5.04 2.72 6.52
CA THR A 138 -6.31 3.45 6.63
C THR A 138 -7.40 2.55 7.21
N SER A 139 -8.19 3.07 8.13
CA SER A 139 -9.33 2.34 8.68
C SER A 139 -10.54 2.50 7.79
N VAL A 140 -11.21 1.39 7.49
CA VAL A 140 -12.48 1.36 6.78
C VAL A 140 -13.48 0.60 7.63
N THR A 141 -14.64 1.21 7.87
CA THR A 141 -15.77 0.58 8.54
C THR A 141 -16.88 0.34 7.54
N VAL A 142 -17.37 -0.90 7.48
CA VAL A 142 -18.59 -1.24 6.76
C VAL A 142 -19.72 -1.24 7.77
N SER A 143 -20.74 -0.40 7.57
CA SER A 143 -21.87 -0.36 8.50
C SER A 143 -22.61 -1.70 8.56
N SER A 144 -23.27 -1.98 9.68
CA SER A 144 -24.17 -3.13 9.82
C SER A 144 -25.50 -2.92 9.11
#